data_AF-A0A2P6N040-F1
#
_entry.id   AF-A0A2P6N040-F1
#
_cell.length_a   1.000
_cell.length_b   1.000
_cell.length_c   1.000
_cell.angle_alpha   90.00
_cell.angle_beta   90.00
_cell.angle_gamma   90.00
#
_symmetry.space_group_name_H-M   'P 1'
#
loop_
_entity.id
_entity.type
_entity.pdbx_description
1 polymer ?
#
loop_
_entity_poly.entity_id
_entity_poly.type
_entity_poly.pdbx_seq_one_letter_code
_entity_poly.pdbx_strand_id
1 'polypeptide(L)'
;MPSLFHFFVFSLTLATVSGQCYYNSTPTPRSNQQCSWYNRATCCQQASISSFRSDPLSLECGEPVRSCAEHMVSLLCGFSCSPRFGLYLNETSGRVKVCHNWAFKMWYDCKQAFVKTETSVGNINFGACHRISDKYSNEYDFFINGFNMDVAGPHALAGKECFNSAPLLSFSLLSIALAFAFIL
;
A
#
# COMPACT_ATOMS: atom_id res chain seq x y z
N MET A 1 -29.79 1.51 48.77
CA MET A 1 -29.63 2.95 48.45
C MET A 1 -28.15 3.30 48.62
N PRO A 2 -27.46 4.03 47.73
CA PRO A 2 -27.49 4.03 46.26
C PRO A 2 -26.08 3.85 45.62
N SER A 3 -26.05 3.53 44.32
CA SER A 3 -25.17 4.06 43.26
C SER A 3 -23.63 3.94 43.36
N LEU A 4 -23.00 3.29 42.37
CA LEU A 4 -22.16 4.00 41.38
C LEU A 4 -21.75 3.08 40.22
N PHE A 5 -22.53 3.19 39.15
CA PHE A 5 -22.14 2.96 37.77
C PHE A 5 -20.70 3.42 37.50
N HIS A 6 -19.84 2.51 37.05
CA HIS A 6 -18.67 2.88 36.26
C HIS A 6 -18.85 2.33 34.85
N PHE A 7 -19.65 3.07 34.08
CA PHE A 7 -19.60 3.06 32.63
C PHE A 7 -18.17 3.47 32.22
N PHE A 8 -17.31 2.50 31.90
CA PHE A 8 -16.15 2.77 31.07
C PHE A 8 -16.64 2.98 29.63
N VAL A 9 -17.07 4.21 29.34
CA VAL A 9 -17.22 4.68 27.97
C VAL A 9 -15.80 4.75 27.41
N PHE A 10 -15.39 3.67 26.73
CA PHE A 10 -14.28 3.70 25.78
C PHE A 10 -14.67 4.68 24.67
N SER A 11 -14.43 5.97 24.90
CA SER A 11 -14.44 6.98 23.86
C SER A 11 -13.29 6.68 22.92
N LEU A 12 -13.51 5.74 21.99
CA LEU A 12 -12.79 5.69 20.72
C LEU A 12 -13.10 6.99 20.01
N THR A 13 -12.32 8.04 20.32
CA THR A 13 -12.21 9.20 19.45
C THR A 13 -11.64 8.67 18.14
N LEU A 14 -12.53 8.29 17.22
CA LEU A 14 -12.19 8.16 15.81
C LEU A 14 -11.70 9.54 15.40
N ALA A 15 -10.38 9.73 15.42
CA ALA A 15 -9.76 10.84 14.73
C ALA A 15 -10.27 10.76 13.30
N THR A 16 -11.19 11.65 12.94
CA THR A 16 -11.65 11.83 11.58
C THR A 16 -10.45 12.38 10.83
N VAL A 17 -9.63 11.49 10.28
CA VAL A 17 -8.55 11.87 9.39
C VAL A 17 -9.23 12.41 8.15
N SER A 18 -9.40 13.73 8.08
CA SER A 18 -9.97 14.44 6.93
C SER A 18 -8.96 14.38 5.78
N GLY A 19 -8.81 13.21 5.18
CA GLY A 19 -8.14 13.05 3.90
C GLY A 19 -9.11 13.44 2.78
N GLN A 20 -8.60 14.07 1.73
CA GLN A 20 -9.33 14.19 0.47
C GLN A 20 -8.80 13.14 -0.49
N CYS A 21 -9.69 12.51 -1.25
CA CYS A 21 -9.27 11.60 -2.30
C CYS A 21 -8.46 12.37 -3.35
N TYR A 22 -7.58 11.66 -4.07
CA TYR A 22 -6.73 12.27 -5.11
C TYR A 22 -7.53 13.09 -6.14
N TYR A 23 -8.76 12.68 -6.45
CA TYR A 23 -9.68 13.38 -7.36
C TYR A 23 -10.65 14.35 -6.67
N ASN A 24 -10.25 14.93 -5.53
CA ASN A 24 -11.06 15.88 -4.74
C ASN A 24 -12.45 15.37 -4.32
N SER A 25 -12.64 14.05 -4.27
CA SER A 25 -13.85 13.45 -3.73
C SER A 25 -13.73 13.23 -2.22
N THR A 26 -14.87 13.28 -1.53
CA THR A 26 -14.94 12.97 -0.10
C THR A 26 -14.81 11.46 0.10
N PRO A 27 -13.89 10.98 0.95
CA PRO A 27 -13.83 9.56 1.28
C PRO A 27 -15.14 9.13 1.93
N THR A 28 -15.66 7.98 1.52
CA THR A 28 -16.92 7.45 2.07
C THR A 28 -16.69 6.06 2.67
N PRO A 29 -17.39 5.71 3.77
CA PRO A 29 -17.36 4.35 4.27
C PRO A 29 -17.93 3.37 3.23
N ARG A 30 -17.23 2.26 2.98
CA ARG A 30 -17.69 1.21 2.07
C ARG A 30 -17.04 -0.11 2.42
N SER A 31 -17.76 -1.22 2.25
CA SER A 31 -17.18 -2.55 2.38
C SER A 31 -16.36 -2.91 1.14
N ASN A 32 -15.08 -3.22 1.34
CA ASN A 32 -14.21 -3.84 0.36
C ASN A 32 -13.40 -4.94 1.07
N GLN A 33 -13.53 -6.19 0.61
CA GLN A 33 -12.81 -7.31 1.25
C GLN A 33 -11.30 -7.28 0.95
N GLN A 34 -10.90 -6.82 -0.25
CA GLN A 34 -9.51 -6.80 -0.68
C GLN A 34 -8.73 -5.61 -0.09
N CYS A 35 -9.41 -4.48 0.12
CA CYS A 35 -8.83 -3.26 0.68
C CYS A 35 -9.47 -2.86 2.03
N SER A 36 -9.76 -3.85 2.88
CA SER A 36 -10.60 -3.69 4.07
C SER A 36 -10.12 -2.65 5.08
N TRP A 37 -8.81 -2.37 5.06
CA TRP A 37 -8.12 -1.37 5.86
C TRP A 37 -8.56 0.06 5.56
N TYR A 38 -9.17 0.31 4.39
CA TYR A 38 -9.77 1.61 4.03
C TYR A 38 -11.29 1.66 4.21
N ASN A 39 -11.96 0.61 4.68
CA ASN A 39 -13.43 0.56 4.69
C ASN A 39 -14.10 1.68 5.50
N ARG A 40 -13.40 2.24 6.50
CA ARG A 40 -13.90 3.36 7.30
C ARG A 40 -13.92 4.69 6.53
N ALA A 41 -13.03 4.86 5.55
CA ALA A 41 -12.90 6.05 4.73
C ALA A 41 -12.13 5.67 3.46
N THR A 42 -12.84 5.35 2.38
CA THR A 42 -12.23 4.90 1.11
C THR A 42 -12.53 5.86 -0.03
N CYS A 43 -11.59 5.94 -0.96
CA CYS A 43 -11.67 6.68 -2.22
C CYS A 43 -12.04 5.82 -3.44
N CYS A 44 -12.03 4.49 -3.30
CA CYS A 44 -12.29 3.58 -4.41
C CYS A 44 -13.69 2.98 -4.36
N GLN A 45 -14.21 2.61 -5.54
CA GLN A 45 -15.36 1.72 -5.64
C GLN A 45 -14.89 0.26 -5.68
N GLN A 46 -15.73 -0.68 -5.25
CA GLN A 46 -15.40 -2.11 -5.11
C GLN A 46 -14.94 -2.77 -6.43
N ALA A 47 -15.33 -2.20 -7.58
CA ALA A 47 -15.02 -2.70 -8.92
C ALA A 47 -13.61 -2.36 -9.44
N SER A 48 -12.80 -1.57 -8.71
CA SER A 48 -11.51 -1.09 -9.24
C SER A 48 -10.32 -2.03 -9.04
N ILE A 49 -10.42 -3.06 -8.19
CA ILE A 49 -9.29 -3.97 -7.87
C ILE A 49 -9.41 -5.34 -8.55
N SER A 50 -10.63 -5.79 -8.87
CA SER A 50 -10.85 -7.05 -9.61
C SER A 50 -10.21 -7.01 -11.01
N SER A 51 -10.15 -5.83 -11.63
CA SER A 51 -9.56 -5.61 -12.95
C SER A 51 -8.02 -5.67 -12.95
N PHE A 52 -7.39 -5.58 -11.77
CA PHE A 52 -5.93 -5.59 -11.62
C PHE A 52 -5.34 -6.98 -11.37
N ARG A 53 -6.18 -8.01 -11.17
CA ARG A 53 -5.73 -9.40 -11.30
C ARG A 53 -5.14 -9.71 -12.69
N SER A 54 -5.34 -8.81 -13.66
CA SER A 54 -4.96 -9.02 -15.05
C SER A 54 -3.57 -8.50 -15.44
N ASP A 55 -2.96 -7.49 -14.80
CA ASP A 55 -1.87 -6.78 -15.52
C ASP A 55 -0.84 -5.92 -14.73
N PRO A 56 -0.10 -6.45 -13.73
CA PRO A 56 1.32 -6.01 -13.67
C PRO A 56 2.33 -7.15 -13.48
N LEU A 57 1.84 -8.34 -13.15
CA LEU A 57 2.58 -9.59 -13.16
C LEU A 57 1.77 -10.50 -14.06
N SER A 58 1.92 -10.32 -15.38
CA SER A 58 1.10 -11.07 -16.34
C SER A 58 1.28 -12.56 -16.04
N LEU A 59 0.16 -13.27 -15.88
CA LEU A 59 0.15 -14.72 -15.68
C LEU A 59 0.90 -15.46 -16.80
N GLU A 60 1.13 -14.78 -17.93
CA GLU A 60 1.90 -15.28 -19.07
C GLU A 60 3.36 -15.56 -18.71
N CYS A 61 3.92 -14.89 -17.70
CA CYS A 61 5.29 -15.13 -17.20
C CYS A 61 5.34 -16.06 -15.97
N GLY A 62 4.19 -16.63 -15.60
CA GLY A 62 4.04 -17.47 -14.41
C GLY A 62 3.39 -16.73 -13.24
N GLU A 63 2.75 -17.49 -12.35
CA GLU A 63 2.13 -16.92 -11.16
C GLU A 63 3.21 -16.38 -10.20
N PRO A 64 3.06 -15.14 -9.70
CA PRO A 64 3.94 -14.65 -8.66
C PRO A 64 3.74 -15.45 -7.37
N VAL A 65 4.82 -15.57 -6.59
CA VAL A 65 4.71 -16.09 -5.22
C VAL A 65 3.64 -15.30 -4.46
N ARG A 66 2.83 -16.01 -3.66
CA ARG A 66 1.67 -15.44 -2.96
C ARG A 66 1.99 -14.14 -2.21
N SER A 67 3.14 -14.07 -1.55
CA SER A 67 3.61 -12.87 -0.84
C SER A 67 3.76 -11.66 -1.76
N CYS A 68 4.30 -11.83 -2.97
CA CYS A 68 4.42 -10.75 -3.94
C CYS A 68 3.04 -10.30 -4.44
N ALA A 69 2.13 -11.24 -4.73
CA ALA A 69 0.76 -10.91 -5.13
C ALA A 69 0.02 -10.09 -4.05
N GLU A 70 0.19 -10.44 -2.77
CA GLU A 70 -0.38 -9.70 -1.64
C GLU A 70 0.17 -8.26 -1.56
N HIS A 71 1.47 -8.05 -1.83
CA HIS A 71 2.05 -6.70 -1.91
C HIS A 71 1.52 -5.89 -3.08
N MET A 72 1.34 -6.51 -4.25
CA MET A 72 0.76 -5.82 -5.41
C MET A 72 -0.67 -5.36 -5.12
N VAL A 73 -1.50 -6.24 -4.54
CA VAL A 73 -2.85 -5.87 -4.07
C VAL A 73 -2.76 -4.73 -3.07
N SER A 74 -1.79 -4.79 -2.15
CA SER A 74 -1.60 -3.74 -1.15
C SER A 74 -1.26 -2.39 -1.80
N LEU A 75 -0.30 -2.34 -2.73
CA LEU A 75 0.05 -1.14 -3.50
C LEU A 75 -1.18 -0.55 -4.21
N LEU A 76 -1.97 -1.38 -4.89
CA LEU A 76 -3.15 -0.98 -5.65
C LEU A 76 -4.28 -0.42 -4.79
N CYS A 77 -4.56 -1.10 -3.68
CA CYS A 77 -5.49 -0.60 -2.68
C CYS A 77 -5.01 0.74 -2.12
N GLY A 78 -3.70 0.90 -1.85
CA GLY A 78 -3.13 2.16 -1.41
C GLY A 78 -3.36 3.29 -2.41
N PHE A 79 -3.07 3.04 -3.68
CA PHE A 79 -3.27 3.99 -4.78
C PHE A 79 -4.74 4.38 -4.95
N SER A 80 -5.62 3.38 -5.00
CA SER A 80 -7.03 3.59 -5.38
C SER A 80 -7.90 4.05 -4.20
N CYS A 81 -7.66 3.49 -3.01
CA CYS A 81 -8.60 3.57 -1.91
C CYS A 81 -8.15 4.50 -0.78
N SER A 82 -6.87 4.84 -0.69
CA SER A 82 -6.36 5.67 0.41
C SER A 82 -6.84 7.12 0.30
N PRO A 83 -7.46 7.68 1.36
CA PRO A 83 -7.78 9.10 1.43
C PRO A 83 -6.55 9.98 1.68
N ARG A 84 -5.37 9.38 1.83
CA ARG A 84 -4.11 10.07 2.13
C ARG A 84 -3.08 9.95 1.03
N PHE A 85 -3.37 9.25 -0.08
CA PHE A 85 -2.41 9.01 -1.14
C PHE A 85 -1.80 10.31 -1.68
N GLY A 86 -2.66 11.29 -1.99
CA GLY A 86 -2.24 12.59 -2.53
C GLY A 86 -1.35 13.40 -1.59
N LEU A 87 -1.39 13.16 -0.27
CA LEU A 87 -0.53 13.86 0.71
C LEU A 87 0.96 13.53 0.55
N TYR A 88 1.28 12.45 -0.16
CA TYR A 88 2.66 12.00 -0.36
C TYR A 88 3.11 12.17 -1.81
N LEU A 89 2.29 12.80 -2.65
CA LEU A 89 2.67 13.16 -4.00
C LEU A 89 3.62 14.36 -3.96
N ASN A 90 4.79 14.20 -4.55
CA ASN A 90 5.70 15.31 -4.80
C ASN A 90 5.24 16.04 -6.07
N GLU A 91 4.81 17.28 -5.94
CA GLU A 91 4.29 18.09 -7.07
C GLU A 91 5.32 18.32 -8.16
N THR A 92 6.62 18.36 -7.82
CA THR A 92 7.70 18.57 -8.80
C THR A 92 7.99 17.31 -9.61
N SER A 93 8.05 16.14 -8.97
CA SER A 93 8.35 14.88 -9.67
C SER A 93 7.09 14.19 -10.21
N GLY A 94 5.91 14.56 -9.72
CA GLY A 94 4.67 13.82 -9.95
C GLY A 94 4.70 12.40 -9.36
N ARG A 95 5.65 12.10 -8.47
CA ARG A 95 5.83 10.77 -7.87
C ARG A 95 5.40 10.75 -6.42
N VAL A 96 4.83 9.63 -6.01
CA VAL A 96 4.50 9.41 -4.59
C VAL A 96 5.72 8.89 -3.85
N LYS A 97 5.99 9.48 -2.68
CA LYS A 97 7.05 9.04 -1.78
C LYS A 97 6.56 7.95 -0.83
N VAL A 98 7.10 6.74 -0.97
CA VAL A 98 6.73 5.55 -0.17
C VAL A 98 7.77 5.25 0.91
N CYS A 99 7.36 4.56 1.98
CA CYS A 99 8.26 4.24 3.08
C CYS A 99 9.27 3.15 2.71
N HIS A 100 10.54 3.34 3.06
CA HIS A 100 11.64 2.41 2.76
C HIS A 100 11.35 0.97 3.19
N ASN A 101 10.93 0.76 4.44
CA ASN A 101 10.69 -0.60 4.96
C ASN A 101 9.61 -1.36 4.19
N TRP A 102 8.59 -0.65 3.71
CA TRP A 102 7.54 -1.25 2.90
C TRP A 102 8.04 -1.55 1.48
N ALA A 103 8.75 -0.60 0.85
CA ALA A 103 9.35 -0.79 -0.46
C ALA A 103 10.36 -1.94 -0.48
N PHE A 104 11.26 -1.98 0.51
CA PHE A 104 12.24 -3.05 0.71
C PHE A 104 11.56 -4.41 0.84
N LYS A 105 10.54 -4.53 1.70
CA LYS A 105 9.82 -5.80 1.90
C LYS A 105 9.14 -6.27 0.62
N MET A 106 8.48 -5.35 -0.09
CA MET A 106 7.81 -5.67 -1.36
C MET A 106 8.82 -6.12 -2.41
N TRP A 107 9.91 -5.40 -2.62
CA TRP A 107 10.97 -5.83 -3.55
C TRP A 107 11.55 -7.18 -3.14
N TYR A 108 11.89 -7.37 -1.86
CA TYR A 108 12.48 -8.61 -1.36
C TYR A 108 11.58 -9.83 -1.61
N ASP A 109 10.27 -9.69 -1.35
CA ASP A 109 9.28 -10.75 -1.55
C ASP A 109 8.95 -10.95 -3.05
N CYS A 110 9.15 -9.93 -3.89
CA CYS A 110 8.87 -9.97 -5.33
C CYS A 110 10.08 -10.27 -6.23
N LYS A 111 11.32 -10.14 -5.76
CA LYS A 111 12.52 -10.18 -6.63
C LYS A 111 12.69 -11.45 -7.47
N GLN A 112 12.06 -12.55 -7.06
CA GLN A 112 12.07 -13.84 -7.79
C GLN A 112 10.87 -14.03 -8.72
N ALA A 113 9.86 -13.16 -8.66
CA ALA A 113 8.75 -13.17 -9.60
C ALA A 113 9.20 -12.63 -10.97
N PHE A 114 8.44 -12.96 -12.01
CA PHE A 114 8.72 -12.55 -13.38
C PHE A 114 7.82 -11.39 -13.80
N VAL A 115 8.37 -10.49 -14.60
CA VAL A 115 7.66 -9.39 -15.25
C VAL A 115 7.84 -9.50 -16.76
N LYS A 116 6.76 -9.24 -17.51
CA LYS A 116 6.84 -9.13 -18.96
C LYS A 116 7.40 -7.75 -19.30
N THR A 117 8.44 -7.73 -20.12
CA THR A 117 8.93 -6.50 -20.72
C THR A 117 8.71 -6.54 -22.21
N GLU A 118 8.05 -5.50 -22.73
CA GLU A 118 7.98 -5.30 -24.17
C GLU A 118 9.31 -4.73 -24.64
N THR A 119 9.96 -5.45 -25.55
CA THR A 119 11.09 -4.95 -26.32
C THR A 119 10.60 -4.72 -27.74
N SER A 120 10.57 -3.46 -28.17
CA SER A 120 10.22 -3.12 -29.56
C SER A 120 11.48 -3.10 -30.41
N VAL A 121 11.53 -3.95 -31.45
CA VAL A 121 12.55 -3.89 -32.50
C VAL A 121 11.85 -3.51 -33.81
N GLY A 122 11.93 -2.23 -34.18
CA GLY A 122 11.10 -1.66 -35.24
C GLY A 122 9.62 -1.62 -34.83
N ASN A 123 8.72 -2.15 -35.67
CA ASN A 123 7.27 -2.24 -35.40
C ASN A 123 6.84 -3.57 -34.74
N ILE A 124 7.80 -4.40 -34.32
CA ILE A 124 7.53 -5.72 -33.74
C ILE A 124 7.80 -5.67 -32.24
N ASN A 125 6.79 -5.97 -31.44
CA ASN A 125 6.88 -6.08 -29.98
C ASN A 125 7.18 -7.53 -29.60
N PHE A 126 8.35 -7.76 -29.01
CA PHE A 126 8.69 -9.03 -28.38
C PHE A 126 8.46 -8.89 -26.88
N GLY A 127 7.56 -9.71 -26.32
CA GLY A 127 7.41 -9.83 -24.87
C GLY A 127 8.37 -10.88 -24.33
N ALA A 128 9.32 -10.48 -23.48
CA ALA A 128 10.19 -11.40 -22.76
C ALA A 128 9.90 -11.34 -21.26
N CYS A 129 9.96 -12.50 -20.60
CA CYS A 129 9.77 -12.61 -19.16
C CYS A 129 11.12 -12.56 -18.46
N HIS A 130 11.31 -11.57 -17.60
CA HIS A 130 12.54 -11.40 -16.81
C HIS A 130 12.21 -11.48 -15.32
N ARG A 131 13.12 -12.00 -14.49
CA ARG A 131 12.94 -11.88 -13.05
C ARG A 131 13.00 -10.41 -12.67
N ILE A 132 12.23 -10.02 -11.66
CA ILE A 132 12.28 -8.67 -11.10
C ILE A 132 13.72 -8.30 -10.69
N SER A 133 14.47 -9.24 -10.09
CA SER A 133 15.89 -9.03 -9.73
C SER A 133 16.84 -8.85 -10.91
N ASP A 134 16.50 -9.37 -12.10
CA ASP A 134 17.33 -9.19 -13.29
C ASP A 134 17.12 -7.79 -13.89
N LYS A 135 15.93 -7.21 -13.69
CA LYS A 135 15.55 -5.89 -14.21
C LYS A 135 15.80 -4.76 -13.22
N TYR A 136 15.58 -5.01 -11.93
CA TYR A 136 15.61 -4.00 -10.88
C TYR A 136 16.57 -4.42 -9.78
N SER A 137 17.63 -3.64 -9.63
CA SER A 137 18.78 -3.95 -8.77
C SER A 137 18.46 -3.95 -7.27
N ASN A 138 17.52 -3.12 -6.83
CA ASN A 138 17.09 -2.94 -5.44
C ASN A 138 15.69 -2.31 -5.38
N GLU A 139 15.19 -2.06 -4.16
CA GLU A 139 13.88 -1.46 -3.93
C GLU A 139 13.72 -0.04 -4.46
N TYR A 140 14.80 0.76 -4.51
CA TYR A 140 14.75 2.11 -5.08
C TYR A 140 14.50 2.03 -6.58
N ASP A 141 15.29 1.22 -7.28
CA ASP A 141 15.17 0.98 -8.72
C ASP A 141 13.81 0.40 -9.08
N PHE A 142 13.34 -0.60 -8.31
CA PHE A 142 12.03 -1.23 -8.53
C PHE A 142 10.87 -0.25 -8.39
N PHE A 143 10.87 0.64 -7.40
CA PHE A 143 9.80 1.62 -7.23
C PHE A 143 9.91 2.80 -8.20
N ILE A 144 11.12 3.31 -8.44
CA ILE A 144 11.33 4.45 -9.35
C ILE A 144 11.01 4.05 -10.79
N ASN A 145 11.56 2.93 -11.26
CA ASN A 145 11.45 2.52 -12.66
C ASN A 145 10.27 1.57 -12.91
N GLY A 146 9.82 0.82 -11.90
CA GLY A 146 8.69 -0.11 -12.03
C GLY A 146 7.33 0.55 -11.75
N PHE A 147 7.27 1.51 -10.83
CA PHE A 147 6.00 2.11 -10.39
C PHE A 147 5.96 3.65 -10.48
N ASN A 148 7.05 4.29 -10.92
CA ASN A 148 7.19 5.76 -10.92
C ASN A 148 6.93 6.36 -9.53
N MET A 149 7.52 5.75 -8.49
CA MET A 149 7.41 6.18 -7.09
C MET A 149 8.80 6.42 -6.49
N ASP A 150 8.90 7.41 -5.60
CA ASP A 150 10.13 7.67 -4.86
C ASP A 150 10.13 6.87 -3.55
N VAL A 151 11.31 6.42 -3.10
CA VAL A 151 11.45 5.74 -1.80
C VAL A 151 12.08 6.69 -0.79
N ALA A 152 11.43 6.87 0.35
CA ALA A 152 11.96 7.67 1.45
C ALA A 152 13.23 7.05 2.06
N GLY A 153 13.96 7.82 2.88
CA GLY A 153 15.07 7.28 3.66
C GLY A 153 14.64 6.22 4.68
N PRO A 154 15.56 5.36 5.17
CA PRO A 154 15.26 4.25 6.08
C PRO A 154 14.66 4.69 7.43
N HIS A 155 14.86 5.95 7.83
CA HIS A 155 14.35 6.50 9.08
C HIS A 155 13.09 7.38 8.92
N ALA A 156 12.51 7.44 7.73
CA ALA A 156 11.31 8.23 7.49
C ALA A 156 10.10 7.69 8.26
N LEU A 157 9.40 8.58 8.95
CA LEU A 157 8.23 8.25 9.76
C LEU A 157 7.00 7.99 8.87
N ALA A 158 6.53 6.74 8.88
CA ALA A 158 5.32 6.33 8.18
C ALA A 158 4.11 7.18 8.60
N GLY A 159 3.34 7.66 7.63
CA GLY A 159 2.18 8.49 7.90
C GLY A 159 2.48 9.97 8.14
N LYS A 160 3.77 10.36 8.17
CA LYS A 160 4.23 11.77 8.24
C LYS A 160 5.07 12.14 7.03
N GLU A 161 6.08 11.33 6.73
CA GLU A 161 7.10 11.64 5.71
C GLU A 161 6.99 10.75 4.47
N CYS A 162 6.26 9.64 4.58
CA CYS A 162 6.15 8.65 3.53
C CYS A 162 4.81 7.90 3.58
N PHE A 163 4.37 7.47 2.40
CA PHE A 163 3.18 6.65 2.21
C PHE A 163 3.46 5.18 2.53
N ASN A 164 2.50 4.54 3.20
CA ASN A 164 2.47 3.10 3.40
C ASN A 164 1.07 2.61 3.03
N SER A 165 0.98 1.72 2.05
CA SER A 165 -0.29 1.34 1.45
C SER A 165 -1.11 0.48 2.40
N ALA A 166 -0.58 -0.61 2.93
CA ALA A 166 -1.13 -1.22 4.12
C ALA A 166 -0.70 -0.36 5.32
N PRO A 167 -1.60 0.04 6.22
CA PRO A 167 -1.14 0.29 7.58
C PRO A 167 -0.51 -1.05 8.02
N LEU A 168 0.83 -1.14 7.97
CA LEU A 168 1.54 -2.16 8.71
C LEU A 168 0.90 -2.15 10.10
N LEU A 169 0.66 -3.32 10.68
CA LEU A 169 -0.01 -3.49 11.97
C LEU A 169 0.77 -2.86 13.15
N SER A 170 1.56 -1.81 12.92
CA SER A 170 2.24 -0.97 13.89
C SER A 170 1.28 -0.25 14.84
N PHE A 171 -0.01 -0.13 14.51
CA PHE A 171 -1.01 0.35 15.48
C PHE A 171 -1.53 -0.76 16.42
N SER A 172 -1.36 -2.03 16.07
CA SER A 172 -1.79 -3.16 16.92
C SER A 172 -0.72 -3.56 17.93
N LEU A 173 0.57 -3.37 17.60
CA LEU A 173 1.67 -3.69 18.52
C LEU A 173 1.79 -2.69 19.68
N LEU A 174 1.38 -1.42 19.49
CA LEU A 174 1.35 -0.46 20.60
C LEU A 174 0.24 -0.79 21.61
N SER A 175 -0.92 -1.26 21.14
CA SER A 175 -2.02 -1.70 22.00
C SER A 175 -1.68 -2.99 22.76
N ILE A 176 -0.92 -3.91 22.14
CA ILE A 176 -0.46 -5.13 22.80
C ILE A 176 0.64 -4.82 23.82
N ALA A 177 1.60 -3.95 23.50
CA ALA A 177 2.64 -3.54 24.44
C ALA A 177 2.07 -2.80 25.67
N LEU A 178 1.04 -1.99 25.49
CA LEU A 178 0.33 -1.35 26.61
C LEU A 178 -0.51 -2.35 27.42
N ALA A 179 -1.14 -3.35 26.79
CA ALA A 179 -1.88 -4.38 27.52
C ALA A 179 -0.98 -5.22 28.44
N PHE A 180 0.28 -5.45 28.08
CA PHE A 180 1.25 -6.16 28.94
C PHE A 180 1.88 -5.27 30.01
N ALA A 181 1.86 -3.94 29.87
CA ALA A 181 2.37 -3.01 30.88
C ALA A 181 1.42 -2.80 32.07
N PHE A 182 0.13 -3.17 31.94
CA PHE A 182 -0.87 -3.09 33.02
C PHE A 182 -1.15 -4.44 33.72
N ILE A 183 -0.42 -5.51 33.35
CA ILE A 183 -0.53 -6.84 33.98
C ILE A 183 0.65 -7.11 34.96
N LEU A 184 1.55 -6.13 35.15
CA LEU A 184 2.62 -6.15 36.15
C LEU A 184 2.39 -5.11 37.24
#